data_AF-A0A1G2CMJ5-F1
#
_entry.id   AF-A0A1G2CMJ5-F1
#
_cell.length_a   1.000
_cell.length_b   1.000
_cell.length_c   1.000
_cell.angle_alpha   90.00
_cell.angle_beta   90.00
_cell.angle_gamma   90.00
#
_symmetry.space_group_name_H-M   'P 1'
#
loop_
_entity.id
_entity.type
_entity.pdbx_description
1 polymer ?
#
loop_
_entity_poly.entity_id
_entity_poly.type
_entity_poly.pdbx_seq_one_letter_code
_entity_poly.pdbx_strand_id
1 'polypeptide(L)'
;MTFEELFPEGRYPVRRRVSFEVPGKGLVIYSELYSELPLEEGGMEQAIGEYSRAASKDGTLVLGIAKTIDPERGTVYYLEQGEALIRINAEEAERLLRTFERSFQEKYDTVIVDEATAELIDVMLDQAQWESF
;
A
#
# COMPACT_ATOMS: atom_id res chain seq x y z
N MET A 1 -5.19 -12.37 11.31
CA MET A 1 -5.37 -11.07 11.99
C MET A 1 -6.23 -10.21 11.08
N THR A 2 -7.11 -9.37 11.60
CA THR A 2 -7.91 -8.42 10.80
C THR A 2 -7.18 -7.08 10.64
N PHE A 3 -7.71 -6.20 9.79
CA PHE A 3 -7.23 -4.81 9.71
C PHE A 3 -7.35 -4.07 11.03
N GLU A 4 -8.46 -4.23 11.74
CA GLU A 4 -8.71 -3.56 13.02
C GLU A 4 -7.77 -4.07 14.13
N GLU A 5 -7.38 -5.34 14.07
CA GLU A 5 -6.37 -5.90 14.96
C GLU A 5 -4.95 -5.40 14.65
N LEU A 6 -4.61 -5.21 13.37
CA LEU A 6 -3.28 -4.72 12.97
C LEU A 6 -3.14 -3.20 13.16
N PHE A 7 -4.19 -2.46 12.83
CA PHE A 7 -4.25 -1.00 12.88
C PHE A 7 -5.39 -0.51 13.78
N PRO A 8 -5.35 -0.77 15.10
CA PRO A 8 -6.41 -0.32 16.01
C PRO A 8 -6.45 1.20 16.16
N GLU A 9 -7.65 1.77 16.27
CA GLU A 9 -7.87 3.23 16.38
C GLU A 9 -7.12 3.86 17.54
N GLY A 10 -7.09 3.20 18.70
CA GLY A 10 -6.40 3.70 19.87
C GLY A 10 -4.88 3.82 19.72
N ARG A 11 -4.28 3.07 18.79
CA ARG A 11 -2.84 3.14 18.50
C ARG A 11 -2.52 4.06 17.34
N TYR A 12 -3.38 4.11 16.32
CA TYR A 12 -3.17 4.88 15.11
C TYR A 12 -4.25 5.96 14.96
N PRO A 13 -4.17 7.06 15.74
CA PRO A 13 -5.18 8.12 15.75
C PRO A 13 -5.14 9.02 14.50
N VAL A 14 -4.07 8.96 13.71
CA VAL A 14 -3.96 9.67 12.43
C VAL A 14 -3.92 8.65 11.31
N ARG A 15 -4.93 8.71 10.45
CA ARG A 15 -5.07 7.84 9.28
C ARG A 15 -5.31 8.68 8.06
N ARG A 16 -4.63 8.33 6.98
CA ARG A 16 -4.80 8.97 5.69
C ARG A 16 -4.98 7.91 4.63
N ARG A 17 -5.90 8.13 3.70
CA ARG A 17 -6.09 7.23 2.55
C ARG A 17 -6.10 7.99 1.23
N VAL A 18 -5.72 7.27 0.19
CA VAL A 18 -5.80 7.73 -1.19
C VAL A 18 -6.15 6.57 -2.10
N SER A 19 -6.91 6.85 -3.16
CA SER A 19 -7.04 5.96 -4.30
C SER A 19 -6.95 6.72 -5.61
N PHE A 20 -6.26 6.15 -6.60
CA PHE A 20 -6.19 6.71 -7.95
C PHE A 20 -5.96 5.63 -9.01
N GLU A 21 -6.41 5.92 -10.23
CA GLU A 21 -6.07 5.14 -11.42
C GLU A 21 -4.78 5.69 -12.03
N VAL A 22 -3.84 4.81 -12.35
CA VAL A 22 -2.59 5.16 -13.05
C VAL A 22 -2.92 5.37 -14.54
N PRO A 23 -2.75 6.61 -15.06
CA PRO A 23 -3.15 6.95 -16.42
C PRO A 23 -2.58 6.02 -17.49
N GLY A 24 -3.46 5.49 -18.34
CA GLY A 24 -3.07 4.64 -19.48
C GLY A 24 -2.55 3.24 -19.10
N LYS A 25 -2.56 2.87 -17.81
CA LYS A 25 -2.05 1.57 -17.36
C LYS A 25 -3.15 0.57 -16.96
N GLY A 26 -4.40 1.03 -16.80
CA GLY A 26 -5.49 0.19 -16.32
C GLY A 26 -5.25 -0.37 -14.91
N LEU A 27 -4.37 0.28 -14.14
CA LEU A 27 -3.97 -0.06 -12.79
C LEU A 27 -4.60 0.94 -11.83
N VAL A 28 -5.17 0.46 -10.73
CA VAL A 28 -5.70 1.27 -9.64
C VAL A 28 -4.85 1.00 -8.40
N ILE A 29 -4.38 2.08 -7.78
CA ILE A 29 -3.65 2.02 -6.52
C ILE A 29 -4.53 2.59 -5.41
N TYR A 30 -4.49 1.91 -4.28
CA TYR A 30 -5.07 2.33 -3.02
C TYR A 30 -3.96 2.30 -1.97
N SER A 31 -3.82 3.35 -1.19
CA SER A 31 -2.85 3.39 -0.09
C SER A 31 -3.46 4.03 1.14
N GLU A 32 -3.16 3.45 2.29
CA GLU A 32 -3.46 3.98 3.62
C GLU A 32 -2.19 4.10 4.43
N LEU A 33 -2.07 5.21 5.15
CA LEU A 33 -0.97 5.51 6.06
C LEU A 33 -1.52 5.62 7.48
N TYR A 34 -0.78 5.03 8.42
CA TYR A 34 -1.14 4.92 9.82
C TYR A 34 0.00 5.45 10.70
N SER A 35 -0.33 6.43 11.54
CA SER A 35 0.64 7.15 12.39
C SER A 35 0.20 7.10 13.86
N GLU A 36 1.14 6.89 14.79
CA GLU A 36 0.87 6.74 16.23
C GLU A 36 0.57 8.08 16.93
N LEU A 37 1.07 9.20 16.40
CA LEU A 37 0.85 10.54 16.92
C LEU A 37 0.79 11.56 15.76
N PRO A 38 -0.10 12.56 15.80
CA PRO A 38 0.14 13.81 15.08
C PRO A 38 1.40 14.45 15.69
N LEU A 39 2.30 14.96 14.86
CA LEU A 39 3.57 15.48 15.35
C LEU A 39 3.33 16.70 16.23
N GLU A 40 4.20 16.88 17.21
CA GLU A 40 4.41 18.22 17.79
C GLU A 40 4.88 19.18 16.67
N GLU A 41 4.53 20.47 16.79
CA GLU A 41 4.83 21.51 15.79
C GLU A 41 6.30 21.44 15.33
N GLY A 42 6.51 21.09 14.05
CA GLY A 42 7.83 21.04 13.41
C GLY A 42 8.44 19.64 13.22
N GLY A 43 7.80 18.56 13.67
CA GLY A 43 8.20 17.19 13.33
C GLY A 43 7.80 16.77 11.91
N MET A 44 8.37 15.67 11.39
CA MET A 44 7.91 14.97 10.16
C MET A 44 7.08 13.74 10.50
N GLU A 45 5.90 13.58 9.89
CA GLU A 45 4.94 12.52 10.23
C GLU A 45 5.59 11.19 9.91
N GLN A 46 5.79 10.34 10.93
CA GLN A 46 6.28 8.99 10.66
C GLN A 46 5.08 8.05 10.58
N ALA A 47 4.66 7.77 9.35
CA ALA A 47 3.81 6.62 9.10
C ALA A 47 4.58 5.35 9.52
N ILE A 48 4.10 4.70 10.57
CA ILE A 48 4.64 3.45 11.10
C ILE A 48 3.79 2.25 10.71
N GLY A 49 2.68 2.50 10.01
CA GLY A 49 1.89 1.51 9.30
C GLY A 49 1.54 2.00 7.91
N GLU A 50 1.53 1.10 6.95
CA GLU A 50 1.08 1.36 5.58
C GLU A 50 0.31 0.15 5.09
N TYR A 51 -0.78 0.39 4.37
CA TYR A 51 -1.44 -0.62 3.56
C TYR A 51 -1.52 -0.13 2.13
N SER A 52 -1.02 -0.95 1.20
CA SER A 52 -0.97 -0.63 -0.22
C SER A 52 -1.64 -1.76 -1.00
N ARG A 53 -2.61 -1.41 -1.84
CA ARG A 53 -3.35 -2.34 -2.69
C ARG A 53 -3.30 -1.91 -4.15
N ALA A 54 -2.79 -2.79 -4.98
CA ALA A 54 -2.76 -2.65 -6.42
C ALA A 54 -3.82 -3.56 -7.04
N ALA A 55 -4.62 -3.04 -7.96
CA ALA A 55 -5.66 -3.80 -8.64
C ALA A 55 -5.76 -3.42 -10.12
N SER A 56 -6.08 -4.37 -10.98
CA SER A 56 -6.55 -4.03 -12.33
C SER A 56 -7.89 -3.31 -12.25
N LYS A 57 -8.15 -2.42 -13.20
CA LYS A 57 -9.39 -1.62 -13.26
C LYS A 57 -10.67 -2.47 -13.28
N ASP A 58 -10.59 -3.67 -13.86
CA ASP A 58 -11.69 -4.65 -13.90
C ASP A 58 -11.80 -5.50 -12.62
N GLY A 59 -10.89 -5.32 -11.65
CA GLY A 59 -10.85 -6.05 -10.39
C GLY A 59 -10.36 -7.50 -10.47
N THR A 60 -9.94 -7.99 -11.65
CA THR A 60 -9.57 -9.42 -11.80
C THR A 60 -8.23 -9.76 -11.14
N LEU A 61 -7.26 -8.85 -11.19
CA LEU A 61 -5.98 -9.01 -10.51
C LEU A 61 -5.91 -8.03 -9.36
N VAL A 62 -5.60 -8.53 -8.16
CA VAL A 62 -5.52 -7.74 -6.94
C VAL A 62 -4.36 -8.25 -6.09
N LEU A 63 -3.60 -7.33 -5.52
CA LEU A 63 -2.60 -7.61 -4.49
C LEU A 63 -2.67 -6.52 -3.43
N GLY A 64 -2.95 -6.91 -2.18
CA GLY A 64 -2.89 -6.03 -1.01
C GLY A 64 -1.77 -6.45 -0.08
N ILE A 65 -0.91 -5.50 0.29
CA ILE A 65 0.19 -5.71 1.24
C ILE A 65 0.12 -4.61 2.30
N ALA A 66 0.09 -5.02 3.56
CA ALA A 66 0.31 -4.13 4.69
C ALA A 66 1.73 -4.29 5.22
N LYS A 67 2.30 -3.21 5.77
CA LYS A 67 3.55 -3.24 6.51
C LYS A 67 3.45 -2.39 7.77
N THR A 68 4.11 -2.82 8.83
CA THR A 68 4.27 -2.06 10.08
C THR A 68 5.74 -1.96 10.44
N ILE A 69 6.16 -0.81 10.95
CA ILE A 69 7.49 -0.58 11.50
C ILE A 69 7.41 -0.78 13.01
N ASP A 70 8.05 -1.84 13.49
CA ASP A 70 8.16 -2.17 14.91
C ASP A 70 9.57 -1.80 15.42
N PRO A 71 9.70 -1.04 16.51
CA PRO A 71 11.02 -0.64 17.03
C PRO A 71 11.94 -1.81 17.43
N GLU A 72 11.37 -2.95 17.84
CA GLU A 72 12.13 -4.12 18.28
C GLU A 72 12.33 -5.15 17.17
N ARG A 73 11.39 -5.23 16.22
CA ARG A 73 11.32 -6.28 15.19
C ARG A 73 11.63 -5.79 13.78
N GLY A 74 11.78 -4.47 13.60
CA GLY A 74 11.93 -3.85 12.28
C GLY A 74 10.64 -3.92 11.47
N THR A 75 10.76 -3.92 10.14
CA THR A 75 9.61 -3.95 9.25
C THR A 75 8.98 -5.34 9.19
N VAL A 76 7.67 -5.41 9.45
CA VAL A 76 6.86 -6.64 9.34
C VAL A 76 5.84 -6.46 8.23
N TYR A 77 5.67 -7.49 7.39
CA TYR A 77 4.79 -7.48 6.23
C TYR A 77 3.61 -8.42 6.42
N TYR A 78 2.48 -8.08 5.80
CA TYR A 78 1.26 -8.87 5.81
C TYR A 78 0.60 -8.87 4.42
N LEU A 79 0.15 -10.03 3.98
CA LEU A 79 -0.62 -10.23 2.76
C LEU A 79 -2.11 -10.16 3.08
N GLU A 80 -2.87 -9.40 2.29
CA GLU A 80 -4.33 -9.44 2.29
C GLU A 80 -4.85 -10.73 1.64
N GLN A 81 -5.70 -11.46 2.38
CA GLN A 81 -6.47 -12.60 1.89
C GLN A 81 -7.90 -12.53 2.41
N GLY A 82 -8.81 -12.02 1.57
CA GLY A 82 -10.18 -11.74 1.99
C GLY A 82 -10.19 -10.70 3.12
N GLU A 83 -10.82 -11.03 4.24
CA GLU A 83 -10.88 -10.15 5.42
C GLU A 83 -9.68 -10.30 6.38
N ALA A 84 -8.71 -11.15 6.03
CA ALA A 84 -7.57 -11.46 6.87
C ALA A 84 -6.25 -10.92 6.32
N LEU A 85 -5.37 -10.55 7.24
CA LEU A 85 -3.97 -10.21 7.04
C LEU A 85 -3.09 -11.35 7.56
N ILE A 86 -2.30 -11.92 6.66
CA ILE A 86 -1.40 -13.05 6.93
C ILE A 86 0.02 -12.54 6.94
N ARG A 87 0.73 -12.73 8.05
CA ARG A 87 2.14 -12.32 8.17
C ARG A 87 3.00 -13.06 7.14
N ILE A 88 3.81 -12.31 6.41
CA ILE A 88 4.79 -12.79 5.45
C ILE A 88 6.16 -12.14 5.74
N ASN A 89 7.22 -12.66 5.14
CA ASN A 89 8.53 -12.01 5.19
C ASN A 89 8.73 -11.06 3.99
N ALA A 90 9.80 -10.27 4.01
CA ALA A 90 10.10 -9.29 2.97
C ALA A 90 10.34 -9.96 1.59
N GLU A 91 11.08 -11.07 1.57
CA GLU A 91 11.36 -11.83 0.33
C GLU A 91 10.06 -12.35 -0.33
N GLU A 92 9.10 -12.79 0.47
CA GLU A 92 7.80 -13.24 0.01
C GLU A 92 6.95 -12.08 -0.51
N ALA A 93 6.98 -10.92 0.17
CA ALA A 93 6.31 -9.71 -0.31
C ALA A 93 6.84 -9.29 -1.69
N GLU A 94 8.16 -9.26 -1.87
CA GLU A 94 8.80 -8.97 -3.16
C GLU A 94 8.43 -10.01 -4.24
N ARG A 95 8.41 -11.30 -3.88
CA ARG A 95 8.02 -12.36 -4.81
C ARG A 95 6.57 -12.22 -5.27
N LEU A 96 5.67 -11.83 -4.37
CA LEU A 96 4.25 -11.60 -4.67
C LEU A 96 4.06 -10.38 -5.56
N LEU A 97 4.77 -9.28 -5.29
CA LEU A 97 4.80 -8.09 -6.16
C LEU A 97 5.24 -8.46 -7.58
N ARG A 98 6.39 -9.13 -7.74
CA ARG A 98 6.88 -9.60 -9.06
C ARG A 98 5.90 -10.53 -9.77
N THR A 99 5.16 -11.34 -9.01
CA THR A 99 4.15 -12.24 -9.58
C THR A 99 2.95 -11.45 -10.08
N PHE A 100 2.46 -10.48 -9.30
CA PHE A 100 1.39 -9.58 -9.72
C PHE A 100 1.79 -8.81 -10.99
N GLU A 101 2.97 -8.22 -11.01
CA GLU A 101 3.51 -7.45 -12.15
C GLU A 101 3.52 -8.30 -13.43
N ARG A 102 4.08 -9.50 -13.36
CA ARG A 102 4.13 -10.43 -14.49
C ARG A 102 2.73 -10.83 -14.95
N SER A 103 1.84 -11.21 -14.04
CA SER A 103 0.47 -11.59 -14.40
C SER A 103 -0.32 -10.42 -14.99
N PHE A 104 -0.05 -9.19 -14.53
CA PHE A 104 -0.65 -7.98 -15.10
C PHE A 104 -0.18 -7.76 -16.54
N GLN A 105 1.13 -7.86 -16.77
CA GLN A 105 1.71 -7.72 -18.09
C GLN A 105 1.21 -8.82 -19.05
N GLU A 106 1.19 -10.08 -18.62
CA GLU A 106 0.73 -11.20 -19.44
C GLU A 106 -0.75 -11.06 -19.85
N LYS A 107 -1.60 -10.53 -18.95
CA LYS A 107 -3.04 -10.43 -19.20
C LYS A 107 -3.42 -9.18 -20.01
N TYR A 108 -2.80 -8.04 -19.73
CA TYR A 108 -3.21 -6.75 -20.29
C TYR A 108 -2.21 -6.18 -21.31
N ASP A 109 -1.14 -6.91 -21.62
CA ASP A 109 -0.05 -6.47 -22.51
C ASP A 109 0.49 -5.08 -22.13
N THR A 110 0.57 -4.82 -20.82
CA THR A 110 0.89 -3.51 -20.25
C THR A 110 1.98 -3.65 -19.19
N VAL A 111 3.08 -2.91 -19.36
CA VAL A 111 4.14 -2.81 -18.36
C VAL A 111 3.76 -1.77 -17.30
N ILE A 112 3.80 -2.18 -16.04
CA ILE A 112 3.52 -1.32 -14.87
C ILE A 112 4.76 -1.09 -13.98
N VAL A 113 5.90 -1.69 -14.35
CA VAL A 113 7.18 -1.53 -13.65
C VAL A 113 8.21 -1.05 -14.65
N ASP A 114 8.21 0.25 -14.85
CA ASP A 114 9.21 1.01 -15.58
C ASP A 114 9.41 2.36 -14.86
N GLU A 115 10.51 3.05 -15.16
CA GLU A 115 10.86 4.33 -14.52
C GLU A 115 9.76 5.38 -14.70
N ALA A 116 9.19 5.48 -15.91
CA ALA A 116 8.12 6.43 -16.20
C ALA A 116 6.84 6.15 -15.38
N THR A 117 6.52 4.89 -15.12
CA THR A 117 5.36 4.50 -14.31
C THR A 117 5.62 4.77 -12.84
N ALA A 118 6.84 4.53 -12.34
CA ALA A 118 7.23 4.85 -10.98
C ALA A 118 7.14 6.37 -10.73
N GLU A 119 7.73 7.19 -11.61
CA GLU A 119 7.64 8.65 -11.53
C GLU A 119 6.19 9.14 -11.59
N LEU A 120 5.37 8.54 -12.45
CA LEU A 120 3.95 8.88 -12.54
C LEU A 120 3.20 8.56 -11.24
N ILE A 121 3.47 7.41 -10.63
CA ILE A 121 2.86 7.04 -9.33
C ILE A 121 3.30 8.02 -8.24
N ASP A 122 4.58 8.40 -8.20
CA ASP A 122 5.09 9.37 -7.23
C ASP A 122 4.42 10.74 -7.38
N VAL A 123 4.31 11.24 -8.61
CA VAL A 123 3.59 12.50 -8.90
C VAL A 123 2.13 12.40 -8.49
N MET A 124 1.48 11.26 -8.73
CA MET A 124 0.08 11.04 -8.36
C MET A 124 -0.10 11.01 -6.83
N LEU A 125 0.84 10.40 -6.09
CA LEU A 125 0.82 10.37 -4.62
C LEU A 125 1.03 11.77 -4.02
N ASP A 126 1.94 12.56 -4.60
CA ASP A 126 2.23 13.93 -4.17
C ASP A 126 1.07 14.89 -4.44
N GLN A 127 0.36 14.71 -5.55
CA GLN A 127 -0.78 15.54 -5.94
C GLN A 127 -2.12 15.04 -5.41
N ALA A 128 -2.14 13.84 -4.83
CA ALA A 128 -3.35 13.24 -4.32
C ALA A 128 -3.95 14.04 -3.18
N GLN A 129 -5.29 14.11 -3.18
CA GLN A 129 -6.04 14.57 -2.03
C GLN A 129 -6.19 13.40 -1.04
N TRP A 130 -5.29 13.36 -0.07
CA TRP A 130 -5.35 12.40 1.02
C TRP A 130 -6.53 12.70 1.94
N GLU A 131 -7.44 11.73 2.11
CA GLU A 131 -8.56 11.83 3.03
C GLU A 131 -8.11 11.43 4.43
N SER A 132 -8.40 12.25 5.44
CA SER A 132 -8.15 11.94 6.85
C SER A 132 -9.42 11.41 7.52
N PHE A 133 -9.30 10.39 8.38
CA PHE A 133 -10.43 9.74 9.06
C PHE A 133 -10.04 9.09 10.38
#